data_AF-A0A8T2Y5L6-F1
#
_entry.id   AF-A0A8T2Y5L6-F1
#
_cell.length_a   1.000
_cell.length_b   1.000
_cell.length_c   1.000
_cell.angle_alpha   90.00
_cell.angle_beta   90.00
_cell.angle_gamma   90.00
#
_symmetry.space_group_name_H-M   'P 1'
#
loop_
_entity.id
_entity.type
_entity.pdbx_description
1 polymer ?
#
loop_
_entity_poly.entity_id
_entity_poly.type
_entity_poly.pdbx_seq_one_letter_code
_entity_poly.pdbx_strand_id
1 'polypeptide(L)'
;MEGEIKNLIKASLSVLASLIYCHFISSKIPKGKLRLVSLLPIFYLFITLPLYFSYLFPNTIASLFISWLANFKLALFAFDHGPLSCDQSNSLLQFISKALLPIKIKQNEKYPSSRTPQNPPRLALNLATKVLLFTISVGVNDYKGRFHQKLVLALYCGMVYLLVDIIFGVFNATVHAILHLELEPPSNEPYLSTSLQDFWGRRWNLMVTNLLRHTVYKPVRSSLGSLLGEWAPLPAVAASFLVSGLMHELLFYRVTRASPSWEVTLFFVLQGVCLVVELAMKRWFGGRWQLHWAVSGPLTVGFVMMTAMWLFFPPLIRSGADEHAIEECKMFFHFVKEEGLKWIGKLI
;
A
#
# COMPACT_ATOMS: atom_id res chain seq x y z
N MET A 1 -7.57 -0.39 -26.64
CA MET A 1 -6.16 -0.10 -26.30
C MET A 1 -5.74 1.33 -26.63
N GLU A 2 -5.95 1.83 -27.85
CA GLU A 2 -5.47 3.18 -28.24
C GLU A 2 -6.03 4.34 -27.40
N GLY A 3 -7.33 4.32 -27.08
CA GLY A 3 -7.95 5.32 -26.20
C GLY A 3 -7.36 5.35 -24.78
N GLU A 4 -6.98 4.19 -24.25
CA GLU A 4 -6.37 4.07 -22.92
C GLU A 4 -4.93 4.58 -22.90
N ILE A 5 -4.16 4.34 -23.97
CA ILE A 5 -2.81 4.92 -24.12
C ILE A 5 -2.91 6.45 -24.14
N LYS A 6 -3.89 7.00 -24.86
CA LYS A 6 -4.14 8.45 -24.88
C LYS A 6 -4.49 8.99 -23.49
N ASN A 7 -5.33 8.27 -22.73
CA ASN A 7 -5.67 8.65 -21.36
C ASN A 7 -4.47 8.55 -20.42
N LEU A 8 -3.63 7.52 -20.56
CA LEU A 8 -2.39 7.35 -19.81
C LEU A 8 -1.40 8.49 -20.08
N ILE A 9 -1.23 8.89 -21.34
CA ILE A 9 -0.35 10.01 -21.72
C ILE A 9 -0.86 11.32 -21.09
N LYS A 10 -2.16 11.62 -21.24
CA LYS A 10 -2.78 12.80 -20.63
C LYS A 10 -2.62 12.81 -19.11
N ALA A 11 -2.86 11.67 -18.47
CA ALA A 11 -2.71 11.48 -17.04
C ALA A 11 -1.27 11.75 -16.60
N SER A 12 -0.29 11.14 -17.29
CA SER A 12 1.13 11.28 -17.00
C SER A 12 1.61 12.73 -17.17
N LEU A 13 1.20 13.41 -18.24
CA LEU A 13 1.51 14.82 -18.48
C LEU A 13 0.91 15.74 -17.41
N SER A 14 -0.35 15.49 -17.01
CA SER A 14 -1.04 16.28 -15.98
C SER A 14 -0.36 16.12 -14.61
N VAL A 15 0.04 14.89 -14.28
CA VAL A 15 0.79 14.59 -13.06
C VAL A 15 2.16 15.26 -13.08
N LEU A 16 2.88 15.16 -14.19
CA LEU A 16 4.19 15.79 -14.36
C LEU A 16 4.10 17.32 -14.19
N ALA A 17 3.16 17.96 -14.89
CA ALA A 17 2.92 19.40 -14.77
C ALA A 17 2.59 19.82 -13.33
N SER A 18 1.76 19.04 -12.64
CA SER A 18 1.41 19.29 -11.23
C SER A 18 2.62 19.20 -10.31
N LEU A 19 3.51 18.22 -10.51
CA LEU A 19 4.72 18.07 -9.70
C LEU A 19 5.78 19.13 -10.01
N ILE A 20 5.88 19.57 -11.26
CA ILE A 20 6.71 20.72 -11.65
C ILE A 20 6.21 21.98 -10.95
N TYR A 21 4.89 22.20 -10.92
CA TYR A 21 4.28 23.30 -10.14
C TYR A 21 4.62 23.20 -8.65
N CYS A 22 4.47 22.02 -8.04
CA CYS A 22 4.83 21.81 -6.63
C CYS A 22 6.30 22.18 -6.36
N HIS A 23 7.19 21.75 -7.25
CA HIS A 23 8.62 21.93 -7.08
C HIS A 23 9.09 23.37 -7.27
N PHE A 24 8.55 24.13 -8.23
CA PHE A 24 9.01 25.49 -8.52
C PHE A 24 8.20 26.60 -7.86
N ILE A 25 6.91 26.38 -7.61
CA ILE A 25 5.99 27.40 -7.09
C ILE A 25 5.68 27.12 -5.62
N SER A 26 5.15 25.94 -5.32
CA SER A 26 4.72 25.61 -3.95
C SER A 26 5.88 25.53 -2.95
N SER A 27 7.08 25.12 -3.40
CA SER A 27 8.31 25.14 -2.60
C SER A 27 8.74 26.54 -2.14
N LYS A 28 8.42 27.60 -2.91
CA LYS A 28 8.73 28.99 -2.57
C LYS A 28 7.78 29.57 -1.51
N ILE A 29 6.63 28.93 -1.30
CA ILE A 29 5.67 29.34 -0.28
C ILE A 29 6.18 28.83 1.08
N PRO A 30 6.12 29.64 2.16
CA PRO A 30 6.51 29.19 3.49
C PRO A 30 5.73 27.96 3.95
N LYS A 31 6.40 27.08 4.71
CA LYS A 31 5.79 25.87 5.26
C LYS A 31 4.54 26.20 6.09
N GLY A 32 3.55 25.31 6.01
CA GLY A 32 2.31 25.39 6.77
C GLY A 32 1.08 25.54 5.90
N LYS A 33 0.06 26.22 6.44
CA LYS A 33 -1.29 26.24 5.88
C LYS A 33 -1.36 26.87 4.47
N LEU A 34 -0.58 27.92 4.21
CA LEU A 34 -0.57 28.58 2.89
C LEU A 34 -0.03 27.66 1.80
N ARG A 35 1.06 26.92 2.09
CA ARG A 35 1.57 25.91 1.16
C ARG A 35 0.54 24.81 0.92
N LEU A 36 -0.16 24.36 1.96
CA LEU A 36 -1.24 23.37 1.81
C LEU A 36 -2.39 23.89 0.91
N VAL A 37 -2.81 25.14 1.07
CA VAL A 37 -3.85 25.76 0.23
C VAL A 37 -3.41 25.79 -1.24
N SER A 38 -2.14 26.10 -1.52
CA SER A 38 -1.61 26.07 -2.90
C SER A 38 -1.66 24.69 -3.56
N LEU A 39 -1.72 23.61 -2.76
CA LEU A 39 -1.75 22.23 -3.23
C LEU A 39 -3.18 21.68 -3.41
N LEU A 40 -4.23 22.39 -2.93
CA LEU A 40 -5.62 21.93 -3.06
C LEU A 40 -6.05 21.62 -4.50
N PRO A 41 -5.72 22.44 -5.52
CA PRO A 41 -6.07 22.12 -6.91
C PRO A 41 -5.41 20.81 -7.38
N ILE A 42 -4.19 20.53 -6.89
CA ILE A 42 -3.43 19.33 -7.25
C ILE A 42 -4.03 18.11 -6.57
N PHE A 43 -4.45 18.22 -5.31
CA PHE A 43 -5.15 17.14 -4.63
C PHE A 43 -6.44 16.75 -5.36
N TYR A 44 -7.22 17.75 -5.78
CA TYR A 44 -8.43 17.51 -6.58
C TYR A 44 -8.10 16.81 -7.91
N LEU A 45 -7.08 17.29 -8.63
CA LEU A 45 -6.64 16.66 -9.88
C LEU A 45 -6.19 15.22 -9.65
N PHE A 46 -5.41 14.95 -8.60
CA PHE A 46 -4.89 13.62 -8.28
C PHE A 46 -5.99 12.65 -7.85
N ILE A 47 -7.06 13.13 -7.22
CA ILE A 47 -8.23 12.30 -6.86
C ILE A 47 -9.08 11.96 -8.09
N THR A 48 -9.20 12.88 -9.04
CA THR A 48 -10.05 12.71 -10.24
C THR A 48 -9.36 11.96 -11.36
N LEU A 49 -8.04 12.07 -11.49
CA LEU A 49 -7.26 11.50 -12.60
C LEU A 49 -7.52 10.00 -12.88
N PRO A 50 -7.64 9.11 -11.88
CA PRO A 50 -7.85 7.69 -12.15
C PRO A 50 -9.19 7.39 -12.84
N LEU A 51 -10.16 8.29 -12.77
CA LEU A 51 -11.47 8.14 -13.43
C LEU A 51 -11.38 8.09 -14.95
N TYR A 52 -10.27 8.54 -15.54
CA TYR A 52 -10.06 8.48 -16.98
C TYR A 52 -9.68 7.07 -17.48
N PHE A 53 -9.35 6.13 -16.59
CA PHE A 53 -8.99 4.76 -16.97
C PHE A 53 -10.20 3.84 -16.99
N SER A 54 -10.36 3.14 -18.10
CA SER A 54 -11.46 2.20 -18.30
C SER A 54 -11.17 0.83 -17.67
N TYR A 55 -9.91 0.37 -17.74
CA TYR A 55 -9.45 -0.90 -17.18
C TYR A 55 -9.24 -0.84 -15.66
N LEU A 56 -9.44 -1.96 -14.97
CA LEU A 56 -9.34 -2.05 -13.52
C LEU A 56 -7.90 -1.88 -13.03
N PHE A 57 -6.92 -2.56 -13.61
CA PHE A 57 -5.53 -2.47 -13.13
C PHE A 57 -4.94 -1.05 -13.22
N PRO A 58 -4.97 -0.36 -14.38
CA PRO A 58 -4.46 1.01 -14.48
C PRO A 58 -5.18 1.97 -13.54
N ASN A 59 -6.51 1.86 -13.42
CA ASN A 59 -7.29 2.66 -12.48
C ASN A 59 -6.89 2.39 -11.02
N THR A 60 -6.71 1.13 -10.63
CA THR A 60 -6.31 0.73 -9.27
C THR A 60 -4.91 1.24 -8.94
N ILE A 61 -3.94 1.04 -9.84
CA ILE A 61 -2.56 1.49 -9.65
C ILE A 61 -2.51 3.02 -9.59
N ALA A 62 -3.19 3.72 -10.50
CA ALA A 62 -3.28 5.18 -10.49
C ALA A 62 -3.94 5.70 -9.21
N SER A 63 -5.03 5.08 -8.76
CA SER A 63 -5.71 5.47 -7.51
C SER A 63 -4.82 5.27 -6.29
N LEU A 64 -4.09 4.15 -6.21
CA LEU A 64 -3.16 3.89 -5.13
C LEU A 64 -1.98 4.88 -5.15
N PHE A 65 -1.33 5.06 -6.30
CA PHE A 65 -0.07 5.81 -6.35
C PHE A 65 -0.30 7.32 -6.37
N ILE A 66 -1.31 7.78 -7.11
CA ILE A 66 -1.57 9.20 -7.33
C ILE A 66 -2.55 9.72 -6.28
N SER A 67 -3.77 9.15 -6.23
CA SER A 67 -4.82 9.66 -5.32
C SER A 67 -4.50 9.44 -3.85
N TRP A 68 -3.77 8.38 -3.51
CA TRP A 68 -3.36 8.10 -2.13
C TRP A 68 -1.92 8.53 -1.85
N LEU A 69 -0.93 7.81 -2.38
CA LEU A 69 0.45 7.97 -1.95
C LEU A 69 1.01 9.36 -2.26
N ALA A 70 0.84 9.85 -3.49
CA ALA A 70 1.36 11.14 -3.90
C ALA A 70 0.68 12.29 -3.14
N ASN A 71 -0.65 12.26 -2.99
CA ASN A 71 -1.39 13.25 -2.19
C ASN A 71 -0.91 13.31 -0.74
N PHE A 72 -0.73 12.15 -0.09
CA PHE A 72 -0.29 12.10 1.31
C PHE A 72 1.16 12.59 1.45
N LYS A 73 2.04 12.29 0.49
CA LYS A 73 3.41 12.82 0.47
C LYS A 73 3.43 14.33 0.22
N LEU A 74 2.60 14.83 -0.69
CA LEU A 74 2.45 16.27 -0.94
C LEU A 74 1.85 17.01 0.28
N ALA A 75 0.93 16.38 1.00
CA ALA A 75 0.43 16.90 2.27
C ALA A 75 1.56 17.01 3.32
N LEU A 76 2.46 16.03 3.40
CA LEU A 76 3.65 16.13 4.26
C LEU A 76 4.62 17.23 3.79
N PHE A 77 4.81 17.37 2.46
CA PHE A 77 5.62 18.44 1.86
C PHE A 77 5.11 19.84 2.20
N ALA A 78 3.80 20.01 2.39
CA ALA A 78 3.21 21.27 2.85
C ALA A 78 3.82 21.75 4.19
N PHE A 79 4.25 20.83 5.04
CA PHE A 79 4.76 21.08 6.40
C PHE A 79 6.26 20.77 6.56
N ASP A 80 7.01 20.64 5.46
CA ASP A 80 8.43 20.22 5.47
C ASP A 80 8.66 18.89 6.21
N HIS A 81 7.70 17.98 6.10
CA HIS A 81 7.81 16.62 6.61
C HIS A 81 7.87 15.59 5.48
N GLY A 82 8.36 14.39 5.82
CA GLY A 82 8.35 13.25 4.93
C GLY A 82 9.49 13.23 3.90
N PRO A 83 9.44 12.31 2.93
CA PRO A 83 10.56 12.06 2.02
C PRO A 83 10.83 13.19 1.02
N LEU A 84 9.88 14.13 0.88
CA LEU A 84 9.95 15.25 -0.05
C LEU A 84 10.62 16.50 0.54
N SER A 85 10.85 16.55 1.87
CA SER A 85 11.39 17.74 2.56
C SER A 85 12.88 17.69 2.88
N CYS A 86 13.58 16.58 2.61
CA CYS A 86 15.03 16.50 2.81
C CYS A 86 15.80 17.41 1.83
N ASP A 87 16.43 18.44 2.41
CA ASP A 87 17.44 19.38 1.93
C ASP A 87 17.67 19.53 0.41
N GLN A 88 17.25 20.70 -0.08
CA GLN A 88 17.96 21.67 -0.95
C GLN A 88 18.72 21.24 -2.23
N SER A 89 18.79 19.96 -2.61
CA SER A 89 19.44 19.53 -3.87
C SER A 89 18.75 18.34 -4.58
N ASN A 90 17.47 18.08 -4.30
CA ASN A 90 16.74 17.09 -5.08
C ASN A 90 16.48 17.66 -6.48
N SER A 91 17.21 17.16 -7.48
CA SER A 91 16.89 17.40 -8.89
C SER A 91 15.40 17.12 -9.14
N LEU A 92 14.78 17.84 -10.08
CA LEU A 92 13.36 17.69 -10.43
C LEU A 92 12.95 16.20 -10.54
N LEU A 93 13.82 15.39 -11.15
CA LEU A 93 13.62 13.96 -11.32
C LEU A 93 13.50 13.21 -9.98
N GLN A 94 14.35 13.51 -9.00
CA GLN A 94 14.28 12.90 -7.68
C GLN A 94 13.02 13.32 -6.93
N PHE A 95 12.60 14.59 -7.06
CA PHE A 95 11.34 15.07 -6.46
C PHE A 95 10.14 14.32 -7.05
N ILE A 96 10.05 14.25 -8.38
CA ILE A 96 8.98 13.52 -9.09
C ILE A 96 8.98 12.04 -8.71
N SER A 97 10.16 11.40 -8.73
CA SER A 97 10.31 9.98 -8.38
C SER A 97 9.85 9.71 -6.95
N LYS A 98 10.30 10.51 -5.97
CA LYS A 98 9.90 10.37 -4.57
C LYS A 98 8.40 10.61 -4.37
N ALA A 99 7.79 11.51 -5.14
CA ALA A 99 6.36 11.81 -5.04
C ALA A 99 5.50 10.65 -5.57
N LEU A 100 5.79 10.17 -6.79
CA LEU A 100 4.94 9.19 -7.47
C LEU A 100 5.22 7.75 -7.09
N LEU A 101 6.49 7.41 -6.92
CA LEU A 101 6.88 6.02 -6.82
C LEU A 101 6.82 5.53 -5.38
N PRO A 102 6.58 4.23 -5.19
CA PRO A 102 6.39 3.63 -3.89
C PRO A 102 7.69 3.47 -3.08
N ILE A 103 8.57 4.48 -3.12
CA ILE A 103 9.94 4.38 -2.67
C ILE A 103 10.05 4.68 -1.18
N LYS A 104 10.71 3.76 -0.46
CA LYS A 104 11.33 4.06 0.82
C LYS A 104 12.83 3.85 0.69
N ILE A 105 13.57 4.95 0.70
CA ILE A 105 15.04 4.93 0.65
C ILE A 105 15.52 4.42 2.00
N LYS A 106 16.36 3.38 2.00
CA LYS A 106 17.11 3.00 3.19
C LYS A 106 18.01 4.18 3.55
N GLN A 107 17.70 4.90 4.62
CA GLN A 107 18.67 5.80 5.20
C GLN A 107 19.76 4.94 5.84
N ASN A 108 21.02 5.16 5.46
CA ASN A 108 22.16 4.68 6.23
C ASN A 108 22.07 5.34 7.61
N GLU A 109 21.37 4.71 8.54
CA GLU A 109 21.40 5.14 9.93
C GLU A 109 22.84 4.98 10.41
N LYS A 110 23.52 6.11 10.62
CA LYS A 110 24.88 6.21 11.18
C LYS A 110 24.96 5.75 12.65
N TYR A 111 23.89 5.14 13.17
CA TYR A 111 23.80 4.58 14.50
C TYR A 111 23.21 3.17 14.39
N PRO A 112 23.92 2.12 14.82
CA PRO A 112 23.34 0.79 14.88
C PRO A 112 22.24 0.83 15.95
N SER A 113 20.97 0.70 15.53
CA SER A 113 19.89 0.43 16.46
C SER A 113 20.23 -0.87 17.20
N SER A 114 20.53 -0.78 18.48
CA SER A 114 20.82 -1.91 19.35
C SER A 114 19.57 -2.77 19.53
N ARG A 115 19.38 -3.69 18.59
CA ARG A 115 18.61 -4.95 18.65
C ARG A 115 18.32 -5.36 17.21
N THR A 116 19.27 -6.02 16.57
CA THR A 116 18.94 -6.98 15.52
C THR A 116 18.30 -8.19 16.22
N PRO A 117 16.99 -8.46 16.03
CA PRO A 117 16.53 -9.82 16.26
C PRO A 117 17.29 -10.68 15.25
N GLN A 118 18.08 -11.64 15.73
CA GLN A 118 18.58 -12.73 14.91
C GLN A 118 17.36 -13.44 14.33
N ASN A 119 16.93 -13.03 13.14
CA ASN A 119 15.94 -13.79 12.39
C ASN A 119 16.65 -15.05 11.88
N PRO A 120 16.05 -16.25 12.02
CA PRO A 120 16.59 -17.47 11.44
C PRO A 120 16.79 -17.29 9.92
N PRO A 121 17.59 -18.14 9.25
CA PRO A 121 17.74 -18.09 7.80
C PRO A 121 16.37 -18.35 7.17
N ARG A 122 15.71 -17.28 6.70
CA ARG A 122 14.38 -17.37 6.10
C ARG A 122 14.53 -17.37 4.58
N LEU A 123 13.85 -18.31 3.94
CA LEU A 123 13.67 -18.33 2.50
C LEU A 123 12.74 -17.18 2.12
N ALA A 124 13.27 -15.96 2.12
CA ALA A 124 12.53 -14.80 1.65
C ALA A 124 12.10 -15.07 0.21
N LEU A 125 10.79 -15.05 -0.03
CA LEU A 125 10.25 -15.26 -1.37
C LEU A 125 10.77 -14.13 -2.28
N ASN A 126 11.69 -14.47 -3.17
CA ASN A 126 12.18 -13.56 -4.19
C ASN A 126 11.03 -13.15 -5.13
N LEU A 127 11.17 -12.01 -5.81
CA LEU A 127 10.14 -11.48 -6.70
C LEU A 127 9.72 -12.51 -7.77
N ALA A 128 10.67 -13.24 -8.35
CA ALA A 128 10.40 -14.29 -9.33
C ALA A 128 9.51 -15.41 -8.75
N THR A 129 9.79 -15.86 -7.52
CA THR A 129 8.97 -16.88 -6.85
C THR A 129 7.56 -16.37 -6.57
N LYS A 130 7.40 -15.10 -6.20
CA LYS A 130 6.08 -14.48 -5.99
C LYS A 130 5.28 -14.41 -7.28
N VAL A 131 5.90 -13.99 -8.38
CA VAL A 131 5.27 -13.99 -9.71
C VAL A 131 4.84 -15.40 -10.11
N LEU A 132 5.70 -16.40 -9.92
CA LEU A 132 5.35 -17.80 -10.20
C LEU A 132 4.14 -18.28 -9.37
N LEU A 133 4.16 -18.05 -8.06
CA LEU A 133 3.06 -18.42 -7.17
C LEU A 133 1.75 -17.71 -7.54
N PHE A 134 1.84 -16.45 -7.95
CA PHE A 134 0.68 -15.67 -8.38
C PHE A 134 0.09 -16.22 -9.68
N THR A 135 0.92 -16.53 -10.68
CA THR A 135 0.48 -17.15 -11.94
C THR A 135 -0.17 -18.52 -11.71
N ILE A 136 0.42 -19.37 -10.84
CA ILE A 136 -0.17 -20.65 -10.47
C ILE A 136 -1.53 -20.44 -9.80
N SER A 137 -1.62 -19.48 -8.87
CA SER A 137 -2.87 -19.16 -8.17
C SER A 137 -3.96 -18.74 -9.16
N VAL A 138 -3.63 -17.90 -10.14
CA VAL A 138 -4.56 -17.45 -11.19
C VAL A 138 -5.07 -18.64 -12.02
N GLY A 139 -4.22 -19.60 -12.37
CA GLY A 139 -4.63 -20.82 -13.06
C GLY A 139 -5.49 -21.76 -12.19
N VAL A 140 -5.18 -21.88 -10.89
CA VAL A 140 -6.00 -22.67 -9.95
C VAL A 140 -7.41 -22.10 -9.82
N ASN A 141 -7.57 -20.79 -9.95
CA ASN A 141 -8.88 -20.14 -9.89
C ASN A 141 -9.84 -20.58 -11.01
N ASP A 142 -9.36 -21.13 -12.13
CA ASP A 142 -10.22 -21.72 -13.16
C ASP A 142 -11.01 -22.93 -12.66
N TYR A 143 -10.50 -23.57 -11.60
CA TYR A 143 -11.13 -24.69 -10.93
C TYR A 143 -11.84 -24.29 -9.64
N LYS A 144 -12.11 -22.99 -9.41
CA LYS A 144 -12.74 -22.48 -8.18
C LYS A 144 -14.04 -23.20 -7.81
N GLY A 145 -14.83 -23.63 -8.80
CA GLY A 145 -16.08 -24.37 -8.61
C GLY A 145 -15.93 -25.76 -7.98
N ARG A 146 -14.71 -26.32 -7.93
CA ARG A 146 -14.42 -27.61 -7.28
C ARG A 146 -14.03 -27.46 -5.80
N PHE A 147 -13.70 -26.25 -5.36
CA PHE A 147 -13.22 -25.99 -4.01
C PHE A 147 -14.32 -25.43 -3.13
N HIS A 148 -14.20 -25.66 -1.83
CA HIS A 148 -15.07 -25.02 -0.84
C HIS A 148 -14.85 -23.50 -0.85
N GLN A 149 -15.92 -22.71 -0.71
CA GLN A 149 -15.89 -21.24 -0.82
C GLN A 149 -14.84 -20.58 0.10
N LYS A 150 -14.66 -21.10 1.32
CA LYS A 150 -13.63 -20.56 2.24
C LYS A 150 -12.20 -20.75 1.72
N LEU A 151 -11.93 -21.83 0.99
CA LEU A 151 -10.63 -22.06 0.35
C LEU A 151 -10.41 -21.11 -0.81
N VAL A 152 -11.45 -20.82 -1.60
CA VAL A 152 -11.38 -19.83 -2.68
C VAL A 152 -11.10 -18.43 -2.12
N LEU A 153 -11.77 -18.04 -1.04
CA LEU A 153 -11.49 -16.76 -0.38
C LEU A 153 -10.08 -16.70 0.22
N ALA A 154 -9.57 -17.81 0.77
CA ALA A 154 -8.19 -17.90 1.26
C ALA A 154 -7.19 -17.75 0.10
N LEU A 155 -7.50 -18.33 -1.06
CA LEU A 155 -6.73 -18.12 -2.28
C LEU A 155 -6.72 -16.64 -2.69
N TYR A 156 -7.87 -15.96 -2.61
CA TYR A 156 -7.96 -14.51 -2.88
C TYR A 156 -7.14 -13.67 -1.89
N CYS A 157 -7.11 -14.02 -0.59
CA CYS A 157 -6.19 -13.40 0.36
C CYS A 157 -4.73 -13.50 -0.11
N GLY A 158 -4.32 -14.71 -0.51
CA GLY A 158 -2.97 -14.96 -1.02
C GLY A 158 -2.66 -14.18 -2.30
N MET A 159 -3.61 -14.16 -3.24
CA MET A 159 -3.49 -13.40 -4.49
C MET A 159 -3.33 -11.90 -4.26
N VAL A 160 -4.15 -11.30 -3.38
CA VAL A 160 -4.05 -9.86 -3.06
C VAL A 160 -2.70 -9.54 -2.44
N TYR A 161 -2.21 -10.37 -1.51
CA TYR A 161 -0.87 -10.22 -0.94
C TYR A 161 0.20 -10.26 -2.03
N LEU A 162 0.20 -11.31 -2.86
CA LEU A 162 1.19 -11.47 -3.92
C LEU A 162 1.14 -10.31 -4.92
N LEU A 163 -0.06 -9.90 -5.33
CA LEU A 163 -0.26 -8.83 -6.30
C LEU A 163 0.29 -7.49 -5.81
N VAL A 164 -0.07 -7.09 -4.58
CA VAL A 164 0.43 -5.83 -3.99
C VAL A 164 1.95 -5.86 -3.87
N ASP A 165 2.50 -6.99 -3.42
CA ASP A 165 3.94 -7.13 -3.22
C ASP A 165 4.72 -7.18 -4.55
N ILE A 166 4.16 -7.81 -5.59
CA ILE A 166 4.72 -7.82 -6.95
C ILE A 166 4.71 -6.41 -7.54
N ILE A 167 3.58 -5.69 -7.47
CA ILE A 167 3.47 -4.32 -8.01
C ILE A 167 4.55 -3.44 -7.38
N PHE A 168 4.63 -3.41 -6.05
CA PHE A 168 5.61 -2.56 -5.36
C PHE A 168 7.03 -3.05 -5.59
N GLY A 169 7.25 -4.36 -5.65
CA GLY A 169 8.54 -4.98 -5.94
C GLY A 169 9.08 -4.60 -7.32
N VAL A 170 8.23 -4.62 -8.35
CA VAL A 170 8.59 -4.20 -9.71
C VAL A 170 8.98 -2.72 -9.72
N PHE A 171 8.17 -1.83 -9.13
CA PHE A 171 8.52 -0.41 -9.06
C PHE A 171 9.81 -0.15 -8.28
N ASN A 172 10.03 -0.85 -7.17
CA ASN A 172 11.28 -0.73 -6.42
C ASN A 172 12.49 -1.21 -7.24
N ALA A 173 12.37 -2.32 -7.97
CA ALA A 173 13.43 -2.82 -8.84
C ALA A 173 13.75 -1.83 -9.98
N THR A 174 12.72 -1.25 -10.61
CA THR A 174 12.90 -0.22 -11.66
C THR A 174 13.62 1.01 -11.12
N VAL A 175 13.24 1.49 -9.94
CA VAL A 175 13.89 2.65 -9.30
C VAL A 175 15.34 2.33 -8.95
N HIS A 176 15.60 1.14 -8.42
CA HIS A 176 16.96 0.71 -8.11
C HIS A 176 17.82 0.68 -9.39
N ALA A 177 17.30 0.17 -10.50
CA ALA A 177 18.02 0.14 -11.77
C ALA A 177 18.30 1.53 -12.36
N ILE A 178 17.37 2.48 -12.22
CA ILE A 178 17.50 3.83 -12.79
C ILE A 178 18.31 4.76 -11.88
N LEU A 179 18.01 4.78 -10.58
CA LEU A 179 18.55 5.75 -9.62
C LEU A 179 19.64 5.16 -8.71
N HIS A 180 19.92 3.85 -8.79
CA HIS A 180 20.90 3.16 -7.95
C HIS A 180 20.68 3.34 -6.44
N LEU A 181 19.42 3.56 -6.04
CA LEU A 181 19.03 3.75 -4.63
C LEU A 181 18.70 2.40 -3.99
N GLU A 182 19.21 2.17 -2.78
CA GLU A 182 18.77 1.03 -1.97
C GLU A 182 17.40 1.28 -1.35
N LEU A 183 16.46 0.40 -1.65
CA LEU A 183 15.08 0.53 -1.21
C LEU A 183 14.72 -0.55 -0.19
N GLU A 184 13.83 -0.20 0.73
CA GLU A 184 13.24 -1.19 1.62
C GLU A 184 12.24 -2.08 0.88
N PRO A 185 12.15 -3.38 1.23
CA PRO A 185 11.14 -4.26 0.68
C PRO A 185 9.73 -3.79 1.06
N PRO A 186 8.73 -3.98 0.18
CA PRO A 186 7.35 -3.54 0.43
C PRO A 186 6.68 -4.25 1.61
N SER A 187 6.98 -5.53 1.81
CA SER A 187 6.48 -6.33 2.93
C SER A 187 7.60 -7.17 3.55
N ASN A 188 7.43 -7.58 4.80
CA ASN A 188 8.34 -8.44 5.54
C ASN A 188 7.62 -9.69 6.05
N GLU A 189 7.30 -10.60 5.11
CA GLU A 189 6.70 -11.91 5.39
C GLU A 189 5.51 -11.85 6.37
N PRO A 190 4.38 -11.23 5.97
CA PRO A 190 3.24 -10.98 6.86
C PRO A 190 2.58 -12.26 7.40
N TYR A 191 2.76 -13.40 6.74
CA TYR A 191 2.29 -14.70 7.21
C TYR A 191 3.04 -15.23 8.45
N LEU A 192 4.15 -14.62 8.84
CA LEU A 192 4.91 -14.97 10.06
C LEU A 192 4.61 -14.02 11.25
N SER A 193 3.50 -13.27 11.18
CA SER A 193 3.15 -12.29 12.21
C SER A 193 2.62 -12.97 13.47
N THR A 194 3.18 -12.65 14.62
CA THR A 194 2.77 -13.22 15.93
C THR A 194 1.76 -12.35 16.69
N SER A 195 1.43 -11.17 16.17
CA SER A 195 0.42 -10.26 16.74
C SER A 195 -0.09 -9.29 15.69
N LEU A 196 -1.25 -8.64 15.92
CA LEU A 196 -1.79 -7.65 14.99
C LEU A 196 -0.86 -6.44 14.88
N GLN A 197 -0.20 -6.10 15.98
CA GLN A 197 0.83 -5.06 15.99
C GLN A 197 1.99 -5.38 15.06
N ASP A 198 2.44 -6.65 15.05
CA ASP A 198 3.52 -7.11 14.19
C ASP A 198 3.09 -7.14 12.72
N PHE A 199 1.88 -7.65 12.46
CA PHE A 199 1.29 -7.71 11.12
C PHE A 199 1.18 -6.31 10.49
N TRP A 200 0.39 -5.42 11.08
CA TRP A 200 0.10 -4.10 10.50
C TRP A 200 1.25 -3.11 10.67
N GLY A 201 2.06 -3.26 11.73
CA GLY A 201 3.09 -2.27 12.08
C GLY A 201 4.46 -2.52 11.47
N ARG A 202 4.80 -3.78 11.15
CA ARG A 202 6.18 -4.19 10.80
C ARG A 202 6.29 -5.10 9.59
N ARG A 203 5.20 -5.66 9.08
CA ARG A 203 5.27 -6.71 8.06
C ARG A 203 4.41 -6.46 6.83
N TRP A 204 3.21 -5.92 7.01
CA TRP A 204 2.30 -5.62 5.90
C TRP A 204 2.50 -4.19 5.38
N ASN A 205 2.70 -4.07 4.07
CA ASN A 205 2.73 -2.81 3.30
C ASN A 205 3.45 -1.67 4.05
N LEU A 206 4.75 -1.84 4.25
CA LEU A 206 5.57 -0.95 5.06
C LEU A 206 5.56 0.49 4.57
N MET A 207 5.38 0.70 3.27
CA MET A 207 5.32 2.04 2.72
C MET A 207 4.02 2.77 3.08
N VAL A 208 2.84 2.13 2.97
CA VAL A 208 1.58 2.73 3.44
C VAL A 208 1.60 2.93 4.95
N THR A 209 2.10 1.95 5.71
CA THR A 209 2.23 2.05 7.17
C THR A 209 3.11 3.23 7.58
N ASN A 210 4.25 3.46 6.90
CA ASN A 210 5.10 4.61 7.18
C ASN A 210 4.43 5.92 6.76
N LEU A 211 3.72 5.95 5.63
CA LEU A 211 3.02 7.15 5.19
C LEU A 211 1.93 7.56 6.19
N LEU A 212 1.09 6.62 6.63
CA LEU A 212 0.08 6.84 7.68
C LEU A 212 0.73 7.23 9.01
N ARG A 213 1.89 6.66 9.33
CA ARG A 213 2.64 7.03 10.55
C ARG A 213 3.01 8.51 10.56
N HIS A 214 3.45 9.05 9.43
CA HIS A 214 3.85 10.45 9.33
C HIS A 214 2.69 11.40 9.10
N THR A 215 1.67 10.99 8.34
CA THR A 215 0.51 11.86 7.99
C THR A 215 -0.57 11.91 9.06
N VAL A 216 -0.80 10.81 9.78
CA VAL A 216 -1.92 10.69 10.72
C VAL A 216 -1.42 10.41 12.13
N TYR A 217 -0.69 9.32 12.34
CA TYR A 217 -0.33 8.86 13.68
C TYR A 217 0.48 9.91 14.47
N LYS A 218 1.58 10.43 13.90
CA LYS A 218 2.45 11.40 14.59
C LYS A 218 1.70 12.71 14.89
N PRO A 219 1.00 13.35 13.93
CA PRO A 219 0.21 14.54 14.21
C PRO A 219 -0.86 14.32 15.29
N VAL A 220 -1.68 13.27 15.17
CA VAL A 220 -2.75 12.97 16.14
C VAL A 220 -2.19 12.69 17.53
N ARG A 221 -1.11 11.90 17.62
CA ARG A 221 -0.43 11.62 18.88
C ARG A 221 0.14 12.90 19.52
N SER A 222 0.71 13.80 18.72
CA SER A 222 1.27 15.06 19.20
C SER A 222 0.16 15.96 19.76
N SER A 223 -0.93 16.13 19.00
CA SER A 223 -2.07 16.95 19.41
C SER A 223 -2.79 16.43 20.65
N LEU A 224 -2.87 15.11 20.81
CA LEU A 224 -3.49 14.47 21.98
C LEU A 224 -2.49 14.18 23.11
N GLY A 225 -1.20 14.45 22.91
CA GLY A 225 -0.15 14.18 23.88
C GLY A 225 -0.32 14.97 25.16
N SER A 226 -0.76 16.23 25.06
CA SER A 226 -1.04 17.08 26.22
C SER A 226 -2.27 16.64 27.01
N LEU A 227 -3.27 16.04 26.34
CA LEU A 227 -4.54 15.66 26.95
C LEU A 227 -4.51 14.25 27.57
N LEU A 228 -3.96 13.29 26.83
CA LEU A 228 -4.04 11.86 27.16
C LEU A 228 -2.70 11.28 27.62
N GLY A 229 -1.62 12.07 27.55
CA GLY A 229 -0.28 11.68 27.98
C GLY A 229 0.15 10.34 27.39
N GLU A 230 0.31 9.37 28.27
CA GLU A 230 0.72 8.00 27.96
C GLU A 230 -0.25 7.21 27.07
N TRP A 231 -1.53 7.61 27.03
CA TRP A 231 -2.60 6.96 26.27
C TRP A 231 -2.80 7.57 24.87
N ALA A 232 -2.11 8.67 24.55
CA ALA A 232 -2.14 9.30 23.23
C ALA A 232 -1.84 8.38 22.02
N PRO A 233 -1.05 7.28 22.15
CA PRO A 233 -0.86 6.33 21.05
C PRO A 233 -2.13 5.60 20.61
N LEU A 234 -3.09 5.35 21.50
CA LEU A 234 -4.30 4.58 21.17
C LEU A 234 -5.22 5.30 20.17
N PRO A 235 -5.67 6.55 20.41
CA PRO A 235 -6.48 7.28 19.44
C PRO A 235 -5.71 7.56 18.14
N ALA A 236 -4.38 7.70 18.21
CA ALA A 236 -3.54 7.85 17.02
C ALA A 236 -3.55 6.58 16.13
N VAL A 237 -3.55 5.38 16.74
CA VAL A 237 -3.74 4.12 16.00
C VAL A 237 -5.13 4.07 15.40
N ALA A 238 -6.19 4.32 16.19
CA ALA A 238 -7.57 4.30 15.70
C ALA A 238 -7.78 5.26 14.52
N ALA A 239 -7.28 6.50 14.62
CA ALA A 239 -7.33 7.48 13.53
C ALA A 239 -6.58 7.00 12.27
N SER A 240 -5.42 6.36 12.44
CA SER A 240 -4.64 5.85 11.30
C SER A 240 -5.38 4.73 10.56
N PHE A 241 -6.05 3.83 11.29
CA PHE A 241 -6.87 2.78 10.70
C PHE A 241 -8.15 3.32 10.06
N LEU A 242 -8.78 4.34 10.65
CA LEU A 242 -9.92 5.01 10.04
C LEU A 242 -9.54 5.66 8.71
N VAL A 243 -8.45 6.45 8.67
CA VAL A 243 -7.97 7.07 7.43
C VAL A 243 -7.58 5.99 6.40
N SER A 244 -6.93 4.91 6.83
CA SER A 244 -6.66 3.77 5.94
C SER A 244 -7.94 3.17 5.38
N GLY A 245 -8.97 2.96 6.21
CA GLY A 245 -10.27 2.42 5.81
C GLY A 245 -10.95 3.30 4.76
N LEU A 246 -11.00 4.62 4.98
CA LEU A 246 -11.57 5.57 4.03
C LEU A 246 -10.84 5.56 2.68
N MET A 247 -9.51 5.46 2.70
CA MET A 247 -8.73 5.36 1.46
C MET A 247 -9.00 4.05 0.73
N HIS A 248 -9.16 2.93 1.44
CA HIS A 248 -9.53 1.67 0.82
C HIS A 248 -10.97 1.67 0.30
N GLU A 249 -11.90 2.34 0.98
CA GLU A 249 -13.26 2.54 0.48
C GLU A 249 -13.24 3.31 -0.85
N LEU A 250 -12.42 4.36 -0.94
CA LEU A 250 -12.20 5.09 -2.20
C LEU A 250 -11.61 4.17 -3.28
N LEU A 251 -10.61 3.34 -2.97
CA LEU A 251 -10.05 2.38 -3.92
C LEU A 251 -11.11 1.37 -4.39
N PHE A 252 -11.92 0.85 -3.47
CA PHE A 252 -12.99 -0.10 -3.81
C PHE A 252 -14.09 0.55 -4.63
N TYR A 253 -14.49 1.78 -4.31
CA TYR A 253 -15.41 2.55 -5.13
C TYR A 253 -14.89 2.70 -6.57
N ARG A 254 -13.58 2.94 -6.73
CA ARG A 254 -12.94 3.06 -8.06
C ARG A 254 -12.90 1.74 -8.82
N VAL A 255 -12.65 0.62 -8.12
CA VAL A 255 -12.55 -0.73 -8.70
C VAL A 255 -13.93 -1.30 -9.03
N THR A 256 -14.83 -1.31 -8.05
CA THR A 256 -16.16 -1.91 -8.19
C THR A 256 -17.12 -1.06 -9.01
N ARG A 257 -16.89 0.26 -9.09
CA ARG A 257 -17.82 1.27 -9.66
C ARG A 257 -19.23 1.19 -9.07
N ALA A 258 -19.37 0.59 -7.89
CA ALA A 258 -20.61 0.49 -7.13
C ALA A 258 -20.61 1.48 -5.97
N SER A 259 -21.78 1.78 -5.42
CA SER A 259 -21.90 2.64 -4.24
C SER A 259 -21.09 2.09 -3.06
N PRO A 260 -20.39 2.95 -2.29
CA PRO A 260 -19.57 2.51 -1.16
C PRO A 260 -20.44 1.80 -0.12
N SER A 261 -20.03 0.59 0.25
CA SER A 261 -20.75 -0.26 1.20
C SER A 261 -20.31 -0.02 2.65
N TRP A 262 -19.18 0.65 2.85
CA TRP A 262 -18.53 0.89 4.13
C TRP A 262 -18.03 -0.37 4.85
N GLU A 263 -18.21 -1.57 4.27
CA GLU A 263 -17.74 -2.84 4.82
C GLU A 263 -16.21 -2.88 4.90
N VAL A 264 -15.53 -2.31 3.91
CA VAL A 264 -14.06 -2.24 3.87
C VAL A 264 -13.55 -1.26 4.93
N THR A 265 -14.19 -0.10 5.06
CA THR A 265 -13.89 0.82 6.16
C THR A 265 -14.07 0.13 7.52
N LEU A 266 -15.16 -0.62 7.70
CA LEU A 266 -15.43 -1.37 8.92
C LEU A 266 -14.36 -2.44 9.19
N PHE A 267 -13.85 -3.13 8.17
CA PHE A 267 -12.73 -4.06 8.31
C PHE A 267 -11.50 -3.38 8.95
N PHE A 268 -11.08 -2.22 8.42
CA PHE A 268 -9.93 -1.51 8.98
C PHE A 268 -10.21 -0.94 10.37
N VAL A 269 -11.40 -0.40 10.61
CA VAL A 269 -11.77 0.10 11.95
C VAL A 269 -11.75 -1.03 12.98
N LEU A 270 -12.32 -2.20 12.65
CA LEU A 270 -12.29 -3.38 13.51
C LEU A 270 -10.85 -3.81 13.83
N GLN A 271 -10.00 -3.90 12.81
CA GLN A 271 -8.58 -4.21 12.97
C GLN A 271 -7.86 -3.18 13.87
N GLY A 272 -8.17 -1.89 13.70
CA GLY A 272 -7.64 -0.81 14.52
C GLY A 272 -8.08 -0.88 15.98
N VAL A 273 -9.35 -1.19 16.24
CA VAL A 273 -9.89 -1.38 17.59
C VAL A 273 -9.24 -2.60 18.25
N CYS A 274 -9.16 -3.73 17.56
CA CYS A 274 -8.51 -4.93 18.07
C CYS A 274 -7.03 -4.68 18.38
N LEU A 275 -6.32 -3.92 17.54
CA LEU A 275 -4.94 -3.52 17.79
C LEU A 275 -4.83 -2.59 19.01
N VAL A 276 -5.74 -1.64 19.18
CA VAL A 276 -5.80 -0.76 20.36
C VAL A 276 -6.01 -1.57 21.64
N VAL A 277 -6.93 -2.54 21.60
CA VAL A 277 -7.15 -3.49 22.71
C VAL A 277 -5.89 -4.30 22.99
N GLU A 278 -5.24 -4.84 21.96
CA GLU A 278 -3.99 -5.60 22.09
C GLU A 278 -2.88 -4.75 22.77
N LEU A 279 -2.75 -3.48 22.36
CA LEU A 279 -1.78 -2.55 22.96
C LEU A 279 -2.13 -2.21 24.42
N ALA A 280 -3.40 -1.99 24.73
CA ALA A 280 -3.87 -1.72 26.09
C ALA A 280 -3.65 -2.94 27.00
N MET A 281 -3.95 -4.15 26.53
CA MET A 281 -3.69 -5.40 27.26
C MET A 281 -2.20 -5.60 27.50
N LYS A 282 -1.35 -5.46 26.47
CA LYS A 282 0.11 -5.57 26.61
C LYS A 282 0.65 -4.58 27.65
N ARG A 283 0.08 -3.38 27.71
CA ARG A 283 0.46 -2.36 28.70
C ARG A 283 -0.01 -2.72 30.10
N TRP A 284 -1.25 -3.18 30.28
CA TRP A 284 -1.81 -3.54 31.58
C TRP A 284 -1.09 -4.75 32.20
N PHE A 285 -0.79 -5.78 31.40
CA PHE A 285 -0.08 -6.98 31.86
C PHE A 285 1.45 -6.82 31.90
N GLY A 286 1.97 -5.60 31.74
CA GLY A 286 3.40 -5.30 31.85
C GLY A 286 4.28 -6.10 30.88
N GLY A 287 3.75 -6.49 29.71
CA GLY A 287 4.47 -7.28 28.71
C GLY A 287 4.79 -8.74 29.11
N ARG A 288 4.31 -9.22 30.27
CA ARG A 288 4.59 -10.57 30.78
C ARG A 288 3.75 -11.68 30.12
N TRP A 289 2.63 -11.31 29.50
CA TRP A 289 1.77 -12.25 28.78
C TRP A 289 2.21 -12.34 27.31
N GLN A 290 3.05 -13.32 26.98
CA GLN A 290 3.39 -13.64 25.59
C GLN A 290 3.01 -15.08 25.28
N LEU A 291 2.02 -15.24 24.40
CA LEU A 291 1.66 -16.53 23.84
C LEU A 291 2.81 -17.04 22.96
N HIS A 292 3.06 -18.35 23.03
CA HIS A 292 4.07 -18.99 22.18
C HIS A 292 3.80 -18.69 20.70
N TRP A 293 4.86 -18.42 19.93
CA TRP A 293 4.78 -17.97 18.53
C TRP A 293 3.99 -18.92 17.64
N ALA A 294 4.04 -20.23 17.92
CA ALA A 294 3.32 -21.26 17.18
C ALA A 294 1.79 -21.19 17.35
N VAL A 295 1.30 -20.56 18.42
CA VAL A 295 -0.13 -20.35 18.67
C VAL A 295 -0.54 -18.95 18.23
N SER A 296 0.25 -17.94 18.60
CA SER A 296 -0.06 -16.54 18.30
C SER A 296 0.02 -16.22 16.81
N GLY A 297 0.92 -16.89 16.06
CA GLY A 297 1.03 -16.75 14.61
C GLY A 297 -0.24 -17.15 13.86
N PRO A 298 -0.64 -18.44 13.90
CA PRO A 298 -1.87 -18.90 13.27
C PRO A 298 -3.11 -18.16 13.75
N LEU A 299 -3.19 -17.79 15.04
CA LEU A 299 -4.30 -17.01 15.57
C LEU A 299 -4.39 -15.61 14.93
N THR A 300 -3.25 -14.92 14.80
CA THR A 300 -3.20 -13.58 14.19
C THR A 300 -3.56 -13.63 12.72
N VAL A 301 -2.90 -14.51 11.96
CA VAL A 301 -3.15 -14.66 10.51
C VAL A 301 -4.57 -15.15 10.25
N GLY A 302 -5.03 -16.12 11.04
CA GLY A 302 -6.40 -16.63 10.98
C GLY A 302 -7.43 -15.54 11.27
N PHE A 303 -7.21 -14.69 12.28
CA PHE A 303 -8.10 -13.57 12.59
C PHE A 303 -8.16 -12.55 11.44
N VAL A 304 -7.01 -12.15 10.89
CA VAL A 304 -6.96 -11.24 9.72
C VAL A 304 -7.67 -11.86 8.51
N MET A 305 -7.43 -13.14 8.25
CA MET A 305 -8.05 -13.84 7.13
C MET A 305 -9.55 -13.98 7.29
N MET A 306 -10.04 -14.36 8.48
CA MET A 306 -11.47 -14.50 8.77
C MET A 306 -12.20 -13.16 8.67
N THR A 307 -11.62 -12.09 9.21
CA THR A 307 -12.21 -10.75 9.10
C THR A 307 -12.16 -10.21 7.67
N ALA A 308 -11.13 -10.54 6.89
CA ALA A 308 -11.06 -10.19 5.47
C ALA A 308 -12.13 -10.95 4.65
N MET A 309 -12.31 -12.25 4.89
CA MET A 309 -13.38 -13.05 4.30
C MET A 309 -14.77 -12.47 4.59
N TRP A 310 -14.96 -11.91 5.78
CA TRP A 310 -16.24 -11.36 6.22
C TRP A 310 -16.54 -9.95 5.71
N LEU A 311 -15.55 -9.05 5.66
CA LEU A 311 -15.78 -7.62 5.42
C LEU A 311 -15.04 -7.06 4.20
N PHE A 312 -13.96 -7.70 3.76
CA PHE A 312 -13.12 -7.19 2.68
C PHE A 312 -13.49 -7.75 1.30
N PHE A 313 -13.72 -9.06 1.20
CA PHE A 313 -14.04 -9.71 -0.09
C PHE A 313 -15.49 -9.61 -0.56
N PRO A 314 -16.53 -9.59 0.30
CA PRO A 314 -17.91 -9.55 -0.18
C PRO A 314 -18.25 -8.38 -1.12
N PRO A 315 -17.72 -7.15 -0.92
CA PRO A 315 -17.92 -6.08 -1.90
C PRO A 315 -17.36 -6.39 -3.28
N LEU A 316 -16.18 -7.00 -3.38
CA LEU A 316 -15.54 -7.34 -4.66
C LEU A 316 -16.31 -8.42 -5.42
N ILE A 317 -16.76 -9.44 -4.69
CA ILE A 317 -17.50 -10.57 -5.26
C ILE A 317 -18.89 -10.14 -5.71
N ARG A 318 -19.59 -9.31 -4.92
CA ARG A 318 -20.93 -8.80 -5.30
C ARG A 318 -20.91 -7.95 -6.57
N SER A 319 -19.83 -7.23 -6.83
CA SER A 319 -19.69 -6.42 -8.04
C SER A 319 -19.09 -7.18 -9.23
N GLY A 320 -18.67 -8.44 -9.06
CA GLY A 320 -17.93 -9.20 -10.08
C GLY A 320 -16.54 -8.64 -10.39
N ALA A 321 -16.00 -7.79 -9.51
CA ALA A 321 -14.70 -7.15 -9.74
C ALA A 321 -13.54 -8.14 -9.58
N ASP A 322 -13.74 -9.19 -8.79
CA ASP A 322 -12.80 -10.31 -8.65
C ASP A 322 -12.64 -11.07 -9.97
N GLU A 323 -13.73 -11.38 -10.66
CA GLU A 323 -13.69 -12.08 -11.94
C GLU A 323 -13.02 -11.23 -13.02
N HIS A 324 -13.41 -9.96 -13.13
CA HIS A 324 -12.83 -9.05 -14.12
C HIS A 324 -11.34 -8.79 -13.87
N ALA A 325 -10.92 -8.67 -12.60
CA ALA A 325 -9.49 -8.55 -12.26
C ALA A 325 -8.70 -9.81 -12.67
N ILE A 326 -9.27 -10.99 -12.49
CA ILE A 326 -8.61 -12.25 -12.89
C ILE A 326 -8.53 -12.38 -14.41
N GLU A 327 -9.58 -11.96 -15.14
CA GLU A 327 -9.56 -11.89 -16.60
C GLU A 327 -8.49 -10.93 -17.12
N GLU A 328 -8.39 -9.72 -16.55
CA GLU A 328 -7.31 -8.78 -16.91
C GLU A 328 -5.91 -9.35 -16.63
N CYS A 329 -5.71 -10.08 -15.51
CA CYS A 329 -4.45 -10.78 -15.25
C CYS A 329 -4.12 -11.81 -16.33
N LYS A 330 -5.10 -12.63 -16.75
CA LYS A 330 -4.90 -13.64 -17.79
C LYS A 330 -4.56 -13.00 -19.14
N MET A 331 -5.25 -11.92 -19.50
CA MET A 331 -4.93 -11.16 -20.71
C MET A 331 -3.49 -10.62 -20.68
N PHE A 332 -3.06 -10.08 -19.54
CA PHE A 332 -1.69 -9.61 -19.36
C PHE A 332 -0.66 -10.74 -19.47
N PHE A 333 -0.90 -11.89 -18.84
CA PHE A 333 0.02 -13.04 -18.95
C PHE A 333 0.09 -13.60 -20.38
N HIS A 334 -1.03 -13.64 -21.10
CA HIS A 334 -1.05 -14.04 -22.49
C HIS A 334 -0.20 -13.10 -23.34
N PHE A 335 -0.40 -11.79 -23.18
CA PHE A 335 0.38 -10.78 -23.88
C PHE A 335 1.89 -10.90 -23.60
N VAL A 336 2.30 -11.04 -22.33
CA VAL A 336 3.71 -11.23 -21.96
C VAL A 336 4.28 -12.51 -22.56
N LYS A 337 3.50 -13.60 -22.58
CA LYS A 337 3.92 -14.86 -23.19
C LYS A 337 4.11 -14.72 -24.70
N GLU A 338 3.17 -14.09 -25.40
CA GLU A 338 3.25 -13.87 -26.85
C GLU A 338 4.42 -12.98 -27.25
N GLU A 339 4.60 -11.84 -26.59
CA GLU A 339 5.71 -10.93 -26.86
C GLU A 339 7.06 -11.56 -26.47
N GLY A 340 7.11 -12.30 -25.36
CA GLY A 340 8.29 -13.06 -24.96
C GLY A 340 8.69 -14.11 -26.01
N LEU A 341 7.71 -14.86 -26.54
CA LEU A 341 7.95 -15.85 -27.60
C LEU A 341 8.42 -15.19 -28.90
N LYS A 342 7.84 -14.05 -29.28
CA LYS A 342 8.30 -13.27 -30.46
C LYS A 342 9.73 -12.76 -30.29
N TRP A 343 10.11 -12.35 -29.08
CA TRP A 343 11.47 -11.86 -28.81
C TRP A 343 12.49 -13.01 -28.87
N ILE A 344 12.18 -14.15 -28.25
CA ILE A 344 13.01 -15.37 -28.33
C ILE A 344 13.15 -15.85 -29.78
N GLY A 345 12.06 -15.85 -30.55
CA GLY A 345 12.08 -16.23 -31.97
C GLY A 345 12.79 -15.23 -32.90
N LYS A 346 13.19 -14.05 -32.42
CA LYS A 346 14.07 -13.11 -33.13
C LYS A 346 15.56 -13.26 -32.74
N LEU A 347 15.83 -13.96 -31.64
CA LEU A 347 17.17 -14.22 -31.10
C LEU A 347 17.75 -15.57 -31.57
N ILE A 348 16.87 -16.48 -31.99
CA ILE A 348 17.17 -17.72 -32.71
C ILE A 348 17.03 -17.42 -34.19
#